data_AF-A0A3N5FLI3-F1
#
_entry.id   AF-A0A3N5FLI3-F1
#
_cell.length_a   1.000
_cell.length_b   1.000
_cell.length_c   1.000
_cell.angle_alpha   90.00
_cell.angle_beta   90.00
_cell.angle_gamma   90.00
#
_symmetry.space_group_name_H-M   'P 1'
#
loop_
_entity.id
_entity.type
_entity.pdbx_description
1 polymer ?
#
loop_
_entity_poly.entity_id
_entity_poly.type
_entity_poly.pdbx_seq_one_letter_code
_entity_poly.pdbx_strand_id
1 'polypeptide(L)'
;PKSGAVLERSPPTIEIKFEHPVRMTSVVVLAAAAQPERKLQFSPAESASTFTVTDPALAPGRNEIQWKALSRDGHVISGSLIMVIKPATP
;
A
#
# COMPACT_ATOMS: atom_id res chain seq x y z
N PRO A 1 7.81 -5.71 -0.54
CA PRO A 1 8.05 -6.17 0.86
C PRO A 1 6.89 -7.07 1.31
N LYS A 2 7.13 -8.08 2.16
CA LYS A 2 6.07 -8.96 2.68
C LYS A 2 5.35 -8.32 3.87
N SER A 3 4.09 -8.69 4.11
CA SER A 3 3.34 -8.27 5.30
C SER A 3 4.11 -8.56 6.59
N GLY A 4 4.23 -7.56 7.47
CA GLY A 4 5.01 -7.63 8.70
C GLY A 4 6.51 -7.33 8.53
N ALA A 5 6.96 -6.91 7.35
CA ALA A 5 8.35 -6.53 7.15
C ALA A 5 8.72 -5.30 8.00
N VAL A 6 9.83 -5.43 8.72
CA VAL A 6 10.49 -4.31 9.39
C VAL A 6 11.51 -3.72 8.41
N LEU A 7 11.23 -2.53 7.90
CA LEU A 7 12.10 -1.82 6.97
C LEU A 7 12.88 -0.75 7.72
N GLU A 8 14.13 -0.52 7.32
CA GLU A 8 14.95 0.54 7.93
C GLU A 8 14.48 1.95 7.55
N ARG A 9 13.81 2.07 6.41
CA ARG A 9 13.33 3.31 5.81
C ARG A 9 12.13 3.02 4.92
N SER A 10 11.28 4.03 4.70
CA SER A 10 10.18 3.92 3.75
C SER A 10 10.71 3.50 2.39
N PRO A 11 10.18 2.44 1.77
CA PRO A 11 10.57 2.07 0.42
C PRO A 11 10.08 3.15 -0.55
N PRO A 12 10.81 3.43 -1.63
CA PRO A 12 10.38 4.40 -2.63
C PRO A 12 9.19 3.89 -3.45
N THR A 13 9.02 2.56 -3.54
CA THR A 13 7.95 1.92 -4.28
C THR A 13 7.42 0.70 -3.53
N ILE A 14 6.11 0.47 -3.63
CA ILE A 14 5.45 -0.75 -3.15
C ILE A 14 4.73 -1.36 -4.34
N GLU A 15 5.07 -2.60 -4.65
CA GLU A 15 4.40 -3.37 -5.69
C GLU A 15 3.33 -4.27 -5.06
N ILE A 16 2.11 -4.16 -5.57
CA ILE A 16 0.97 -4.99 -5.22
C ILE A 16 0.62 -5.81 -6.46
N LYS A 17 0.82 -7.12 -6.35
CA LYS A 17 0.56 -8.08 -7.43
C LYS A 17 -0.69 -8.90 -7.11
N PHE A 18 -1.60 -8.96 -8.07
CA PHE A 18 -2.82 -9.74 -8.06
C PHE A 18 -2.68 -10.92 -9.02
N GLU A 19 -3.38 -12.02 -8.72
CA GLU A 19 -3.39 -13.20 -9.60
C GLU A 19 -4.12 -12.94 -10.92
N HIS A 20 -5.13 -12.07 -10.89
CA HIS A 20 -5.91 -11.65 -12.05
C HIS A 20 -5.85 -10.14 -12.24
N PRO A 21 -6.05 -9.64 -13.48
CA PRO A 21 -6.12 -8.21 -13.73
C PRO A 21 -7.35 -7.63 -13.03
N VAL A 22 -7.10 -6.72 -12.10
CA VAL A 22 -8.12 -5.99 -11.33
C VAL A 22 -7.96 -4.51 -11.62
N ARG A 23 -8.94 -3.69 -11.28
CA ARG A 23 -8.85 -2.23 -11.37
C ARG A 23 -8.71 -1.65 -9.97
N MET A 24 -7.53 -1.15 -9.63
CA MET A 24 -7.32 -0.47 -8.35
C MET A 24 -8.17 0.80 -8.29
N THR A 25 -9.02 0.92 -7.27
CA THR A 25 -9.92 2.06 -7.08
C THR A 25 -9.40 3.02 -6.01
N SER A 26 -8.70 2.49 -5.00
CA SER A 26 -8.14 3.31 -3.93
C SER A 26 -7.00 2.61 -3.23
N VAL A 27 -5.98 3.38 -2.86
CA VAL A 27 -4.90 2.97 -1.95
C VAL A 27 -4.73 4.06 -0.91
N VAL A 28 -4.73 3.67 0.35
CA VAL A 28 -4.52 4.56 1.50
C VAL A 28 -3.48 3.97 2.43
N VAL A 29 -2.80 4.84 3.17
CA VAL A 29 -1.92 4.44 4.27
C VAL A 29 -2.38 5.09 5.57
N LEU A 30 -2.43 4.28 6.62
CA LEU A 30 -2.70 4.66 7.98
C LEU A 30 -1.40 4.49 8.79
N ALA A 31 -0.78 5.59 9.18
CA ALA A 31 0.36 5.55 10.09
C ALA A 31 -0.12 5.37 11.53
N ALA A 32 0.69 4.68 12.35
CA ALA A 32 0.43 4.58 13.78
C ALA A 32 0.56 5.95 14.45
N ALA A 33 -0.27 6.15 15.49
CA ALA A 33 -0.45 7.39 16.25
C ALA A 33 -1.20 8.50 15.50
N ALA A 34 -2.53 8.54 15.67
CA ALA A 34 -3.43 9.68 15.40
C ALA A 34 -3.30 10.39 14.04
N GLN A 35 -2.59 9.80 13.08
CA GLN A 35 -2.41 10.38 11.76
C GLN A 35 -3.61 10.04 10.88
N PRO A 36 -4.09 11.01 10.09
CA PRO A 36 -5.17 10.76 9.15
C PRO A 36 -4.73 9.76 8.09
N GLU A 37 -5.69 8.99 7.58
CA GLU A 37 -5.45 8.17 6.39
C GLU A 37 -4.98 9.07 5.24
N ARG A 38 -3.89 8.66 4.58
CA ARG A 38 -3.33 9.37 3.43
C ARG A 38 -3.59 8.57 2.17
N LYS A 39 -4.22 9.17 1.18
CA LYS A 39 -4.35 8.57 -0.16
C LYS A 39 -2.99 8.52 -0.83
N LEU A 40 -2.63 7.34 -1.33
CA LEU A 40 -1.41 7.12 -2.06
C LEU A 40 -1.71 7.09 -3.57
N GLN A 41 -0.76 7.58 -4.34
CA GLN A 41 -0.80 7.50 -5.79
C GLN A 41 -0.34 6.11 -6.23
N PHE A 42 -1.04 5.52 -7.18
CA PHE A 42 -0.72 4.21 -7.73
C PHE A 42 -0.78 4.25 -9.25
N SER A 43 0.04 3.41 -9.87
CA SER A 43 0.11 3.26 -11.33
C SER A 43 0.21 1.78 -11.71
N PRO A 44 -0.43 1.34 -12.81
CA PRO A 44 -1.36 2.11 -13.65
C PRO A 44 -2.72 2.35 -12.96
N ALA A 45 -3.52 3.32 -13.41
CA ALA A 45 -4.91 3.54 -12.93
C ALA A 45 -5.96 2.68 -13.68
N GLU A 46 -5.48 1.80 -14.55
CA GLU A 46 -6.27 0.93 -15.40
C GLU A 46 -6.31 -0.49 -14.83
N SER A 47 -7.00 -1.39 -15.53
CA SER A 47 -7.05 -2.79 -15.14
C SER A 47 -5.69 -3.45 -15.37
N ALA A 48 -5.02 -3.87 -14.31
CA ALA A 48 -3.70 -4.48 -14.37
C ALA A 48 -3.57 -5.57 -13.30
N SER A 49 -2.63 -6.49 -13.49
CA SER A 49 -2.30 -7.49 -12.47
C SER A 49 -1.25 -6.97 -11.47
N THR A 50 -0.56 -5.88 -11.81
CA THR A 50 0.50 -5.31 -10.99
C THR A 50 0.26 -3.81 -10.84
N PHE A 51 0.27 -3.33 -9.61
CA PHE A 51 0.15 -1.92 -9.28
C PHE A 51 1.35 -1.49 -8.45
N THR A 52 1.89 -0.34 -8.80
CA THR A 52 3.02 0.27 -8.12
C THR A 52 2.56 1.52 -7.43
N VAL A 53 2.77 1.57 -6.12
CA VAL A 53 2.53 2.74 -5.28
C VAL A 53 3.86 3.45 -5.12
N THR A 54 3.98 4.63 -5.70
CA THR A 54 5.18 5.46 -5.65
C THR A 54 5.14 6.38 -4.45
N ASP A 55 6.28 6.52 -3.78
CA ASP A 55 6.46 7.37 -2.60
C ASP A 55 5.35 7.21 -1.54
N PRO A 56 5.25 6.03 -0.90
CA PRO A 56 4.26 5.82 0.16
C PRO A 56 4.52 6.70 1.40
N ALA A 57 5.69 7.34 1.49
CA ALA A 57 6.10 8.25 2.56
C ALA A 57 5.71 7.74 3.96
N LEU A 58 6.09 6.49 4.24
CA LEU A 58 5.75 5.78 5.47
C LEU A 58 6.45 6.43 6.66
N ALA A 59 5.69 6.68 7.72
CA ALA A 59 6.23 7.25 8.94
C ALA A 59 7.03 6.19 9.72
N PRO A 60 8.03 6.58 10.53
CA PRO A 60 8.66 5.67 11.49
C PRO A 60 7.59 5.05 12.40
N GLY A 61 7.65 3.73 12.60
CA GLY A 61 6.67 2.94 13.36
C GLY A 61 5.78 2.06 12.47
N ARG A 62 4.63 1.64 13.01
CA ARG A 62 3.68 0.77 12.30
C ARG A 62 2.89 1.60 11.28
N ASN A 63 2.79 1.11 10.06
CA ASN A 63 1.98 1.66 8.98
C ASN A 63 1.11 0.56 8.41
N GLU A 64 -0.15 0.85 8.18
CA GLU A 64 -1.10 -0.06 7.56
C GLU A 64 -1.54 0.51 6.22
N ILE A 65 -1.14 -0.14 5.14
CA ILE A 65 -1.55 0.23 3.79
C ILE A 65 -2.81 -0.57 3.48
N GLN A 66 -3.89 0.10 3.14
CA GLN A 66 -5.14 -0.52 2.74
C GLN A 66 -5.44 -0.17 1.29
N TRP A 67 -5.92 -1.15 0.53
CA TRP A 67 -6.31 -0.94 -0.86
C TRP A 67 -7.65 -1.57 -1.18
N LYS A 68 -8.29 -1.01 -2.22
CA LYS A 68 -9.51 -1.51 -2.82
C LYS A 68 -9.28 -1.62 -4.33
N ALA A 69 -9.66 -2.75 -4.89
CA ALA A 69 -9.64 -3.04 -6.30
C ALA A 69 -10.97 -3.66 -6.72
N LEU A 70 -11.36 -3.43 -7.96
CA LEU A 70 -12.53 -4.02 -8.58
C LEU A 70 -12.08 -5.12 -9.53
N SER A 71 -12.49 -6.35 -9.26
CA SER A 71 -12.21 -7.47 -10.15
C SER A 71 -13.10 -7.44 -11.39
N ARG A 72 -12.69 -8.12 -12.46
CA ARG A 72 -13.43 -8.15 -13.74
C ARG A 72 -14.82 -8.78 -13.60
N ASP A 73 -14.97 -9.69 -12.65
CA ASP A 73 -16.20 -10.34 -12.22
C ASP A 73 -17.14 -9.41 -11.42
N GLY A 74 -16.73 -8.18 -11.15
CA GLY A 74 -17.55 -7.17 -10.45
C GLY A 74 -17.43 -7.22 -8.93
N HIS A 75 -16.64 -8.15 -8.38
CA HIS A 75 -16.36 -8.20 -6.95
C HIS A 75 -15.32 -7.14 -6.54
N VAL A 76 -15.59 -6.46 -5.43
CA VAL A 76 -14.62 -5.55 -4.81
C VAL A 76 -13.68 -6.37 -3.92
N ILE A 77 -12.40 -6.33 -4.26
CA ILE A 77 -11.31 -6.94 -3.49
C ILE A 77 -10.68 -5.85 -2.64
N SER A 78 -10.64 -6.05 -1.33
CA SER A 78 -9.90 -5.18 -0.41
C SER A 78 -8.79 -5.97 0.28
N GLY A 79 -7.65 -5.33 0.49
CA GLY A 79 -6.54 -5.93 1.22
C GLY A 79 -5.87 -4.91 2.14
N SER A 80 -5.11 -5.42 3.11
CA SER A 80 -4.30 -4.62 4.00
C SER A 80 -2.90 -5.21 4.16
N LEU A 81 -1.91 -4.33 4.26
CA LEU A 81 -0.50 -4.66 4.42
C LEU A 81 0.05 -3.84 5.58
N ILE A 82 0.46 -4.54 6.63
CA ILE A 82 1.14 -3.91 7.75
C ILE A 82 2.64 -3.90 7.47
N MET A 83 3.26 -2.74 7.59
CA MET A 83 4.71 -2.56 7.53
C MET A 83 5.19 -1.76 8.73
N VAL A 84 6.38 -2.07 9.22
CA VAL A 84 6.99 -1.35 10.35
C VAL A 84 8.26 -0.67 9.85
N ILE A 85 8.34 0.65 9.97
CA ILE A 85 9.55 1.40 9.63
C ILE A 85 10.35 1.63 10.91
N LYS A 86 11.64 1.28 10.92
CA LYS A 86 12.49 1.58 12.06
C LYS A 86 12.58 3.09 12.25
N PRO A 87 12.55 3.59 13.50
CA PRO A 87 12.89 4.99 13.75
C PRO A 87 14.32 5.23 13.27
N ALA A 88 14.53 6.30 12.52
CA ALA A 88 15.88 6.74 12.16
C ALA A 88 16.65 6.93 13.47
N THR A 89 17.73 6.17 13.65
CA THR A 89 18.60 6.34 14.81
C THR A 89 19.32 7.69 14.64
N PRO A 90 19.29 8.59 15.64
CA PRO A 90 19.93 9.90 15.56
C PRO A 90 21.46 9.81 15.46
#